data_AF-A0A9X1K4M4-F1
#
_entry.id   AF-A0A9X1K4M4-F1
#
_cell.length_a   1.000
_cell.length_b   1.000
_cell.length_c   1.000
_cell.angle_alpha   90.00
_cell.angle_beta   90.00
_cell.angle_gamma   90.00
#
_symmetry.space_group_name_H-M   'P 1'
#
loop_
_entity.id
_entity.type
_entity.pdbx_description
1 polymer ?
#
loop_
_entity_poly.entity_id
_entity_poly.type
_entity_poly.pdbx_seq_one_letter_code
_entity_poly.pdbx_strand_id
1 'polypeptide(L)'
;MEQLGHNVRLIPPAYVKPFVKRQKNDAADAEAIAEAASRANMRFVEIKSEDQQAQGMLFRTRELLIWQRTQAANALRAHLSEFGVIVPKGTHNIDQLSQYVDESKSVFPPSLVLASRLYLEQIALTNQKIAELTQPRHIPEA
;
A
#
# COMPACT_ATOMS: atom_id res chain seq x y z
N MET A 1 -6.13 11.82 26.23
CA MET A 1 -7.05 12.95 26.01
C MET A 1 -8.40 12.68 26.65
N GLU A 2 -9.12 11.63 26.26
CA GLU A 2 -10.37 11.25 26.93
C GLU A 2 -10.16 10.74 28.35
N GLN A 3 -9.10 9.95 28.60
CA GLN A 3 -8.66 9.58 29.96
C GLN A 3 -8.26 10.77 30.84
N LEU A 4 -8.05 11.94 30.24
CA LEU A 4 -7.78 13.20 30.93
C LEU A 4 -9.04 14.09 31.04
N GLY A 5 -10.22 13.58 30.65
CA GLY A 5 -11.50 14.29 30.70
C GLY A 5 -11.84 15.15 29.49
N HIS A 6 -11.04 15.11 28.41
CA HIS A 6 -11.31 15.89 27.20
C HIS A 6 -12.12 15.10 26.18
N ASN A 7 -13.25 15.66 25.73
CA ASN A 7 -14.01 15.12 24.59
C ASN A 7 -13.34 15.49 23.27
N VAL A 8 -12.78 14.49 22.57
CA VAL A 8 -12.09 14.69 21.30
C VAL A 8 -13.08 14.52 20.15
N ARG A 9 -13.08 15.45 19.20
CA ARG A 9 -13.96 15.41 18.02
C ARG A 9 -13.14 15.62 16.75
N LEU A 10 -13.46 14.90 15.68
CA LEU A 10 -12.79 15.04 14.39
C LEU A 10 -13.68 15.78 13.40
N ILE A 11 -13.11 16.76 12.68
CA ILE A 11 -13.81 17.49 11.61
C ILE A 11 -13.32 16.94 10.26
N PRO A 12 -14.23 16.57 9.33
CA PRO A 12 -13.85 16.19 7.98
C PRO A 12 -12.99 17.28 7.30
N PRO A 13 -11.84 16.94 6.68
CA PRO A 13 -10.99 17.93 6.02
C PRO A 13 -11.73 18.76 4.95
N ALA A 14 -12.70 18.15 4.27
CA ALA A 14 -13.55 18.83 3.30
C ALA A 14 -14.38 19.99 3.90
N TYR A 15 -14.72 19.91 5.19
CA TYR A 15 -15.47 20.95 5.91
C TYR A 15 -14.55 22.03 6.48
N VAL A 16 -13.25 21.75 6.67
CA VAL A 16 -12.25 22.74 7.07
C VAL A 16 -11.77 23.56 5.87
N LYS A 17 -11.64 22.92 4.70
CA LYS A 17 -11.08 23.53 3.47
C LYS A 17 -11.66 24.92 3.10
N PRO A 18 -12.97 25.19 3.23
CA PRO A 18 -13.53 26.52 2.93
C PRO A 18 -13.01 27.66 3.83
N PHE A 19 -12.48 27.35 5.01
CA PHE A 19 -12.00 28.32 6.01
C PHE A 19 -10.48 28.57 5.94
N VAL A 20 -9.76 27.83 5.09
CA VAL A 20 -8.31 27.99 4.94
C VAL A 20 -8.00 29.25 4.13
N LYS A 21 -7.33 30.22 4.75
CA LYS A 21 -6.89 31.46 4.10
C LYS A 21 -5.76 31.20 3.10
N ARG A 22 -5.50 32.15 2.19
CA ARG A 22 -4.38 32.05 1.24
C ARG A 22 -3.04 31.95 1.99
N GLN A 23 -2.11 31.19 1.43
CA GLN A 23 -0.82 30.76 2.01
C GLN A 23 -0.98 29.69 3.11
N LYS A 24 -0.50 28.48 2.81
CA LYS A 24 -0.51 27.36 3.74
C LYS A 24 0.59 27.56 4.78
N ASN A 25 0.20 27.74 6.03
CA ASN A 25 1.07 27.71 7.20
C ASN A 25 0.29 27.12 8.40
N ASP A 26 1.00 26.64 9.42
CA ASP A 26 0.39 25.94 10.55
C ASP A 26 -0.61 26.83 11.32
N ALA A 27 -0.35 28.14 11.39
CA ALA A 27 -1.23 29.10 12.05
C ALA A 27 -2.57 29.25 11.30
N ALA A 28 -2.55 29.33 9.97
CA ALA A 28 -3.74 29.42 9.13
C ALA A 28 -4.53 28.11 9.14
N ASP A 29 -3.85 26.95 9.21
CA ASP A 29 -4.50 25.64 9.34
C ASP A 29 -5.20 25.52 10.71
N ALA A 30 -4.55 25.96 11.80
CA ALA A 30 -5.15 25.97 13.14
C ALA A 30 -6.35 26.92 13.24
N GLU A 31 -6.25 28.12 12.66
CA GLU A 31 -7.34 29.09 12.60
C GLU A 31 -8.54 28.53 11.83
N ALA A 32 -8.31 27.91 10.68
CA ALA A 32 -9.37 27.30 9.87
C ALA A 32 -10.09 26.16 10.61
N ILE A 33 -9.36 25.33 11.37
CA ILE A 33 -9.94 24.27 12.20
C ILE A 33 -10.79 24.88 13.32
N ALA A 34 -10.29 25.90 14.01
CA ALA A 34 -11.02 26.58 15.08
C ALA A 34 -12.29 27.26 14.56
N GLU A 35 -12.20 27.93 13.40
CA GLU A 35 -13.34 28.55 12.75
C GLU A 35 -14.38 27.52 12.33
N ALA A 36 -13.96 26.41 11.71
CA ALA A 36 -14.84 25.30 11.36
C ALA A 36 -15.53 24.73 12.61
N ALA A 37 -14.78 24.46 13.68
CA ALA A 37 -15.30 23.92 14.93
C ALA A 37 -16.35 24.82 15.60
N SER A 38 -16.27 26.14 15.39
CA SER A 38 -17.20 27.13 15.95
C SER A 38 -18.56 27.18 15.26
N ARG A 39 -18.71 26.58 14.07
CA ARG A 39 -19.97 26.64 13.30
C ARG A 39 -21.07 25.82 13.97
N ALA A 40 -22.22 26.44 14.20
CA ALA A 40 -23.36 25.82 14.89
C ALA A 40 -23.90 24.54 14.21
N ASN A 41 -23.74 24.43 12.89
CA ASN A 41 -24.16 23.27 12.09
C ASN A 41 -22.99 22.32 11.76
N MET A 42 -21.86 22.42 12.47
CA MET A 42 -20.69 21.58 12.19
C MET A 42 -20.98 20.11 12.50
N ARG A 43 -20.64 19.24 11.55
CA ARG A 43 -20.75 17.78 11.69
C ARG A 43 -19.37 17.19 11.94
N PHE A 44 -19.28 16.37 12.97
CA PHE A 44 -18.07 15.69 13.37
C PHE A 44 -18.15 14.23 12.93
N VAL A 45 -17.00 13.64 12.64
CA VAL A 45 -16.87 12.21 12.39
C VAL A 45 -16.35 11.52 13.64
N GLU A 46 -16.78 10.29 13.83
CA GLU A 46 -16.29 9.47 14.92
C GLU A 46 -14.79 9.20 14.75
N ILE A 47 -14.10 9.12 15.89
CA ILE A 47 -12.74 8.61 15.92
C ILE A 47 -12.83 7.14 15.57
N LYS A 48 -11.98 6.70 14.64
CA LYS A 48 -11.91 5.28 14.29
C LYS A 48 -11.61 4.47 15.54
N SER A 49 -12.35 3.39 15.76
CA SER A 49 -11.99 2.44 16.81
C SER A 49 -10.61 1.83 16.51
N GLU A 50 -9.96 1.28 17.54
CA GLU A 50 -8.70 0.54 17.36
C GLU A 50 -8.84 -0.58 16.31
N ASP A 51 -9.98 -1.28 16.32
CA ASP A 51 -10.29 -2.32 15.34
C ASP A 51 -10.42 -1.77 13.91
N GLN A 52 -11.09 -0.63 13.73
CA GLN A 52 -11.20 0.04 12.41
C GLN A 52 -9.84 0.54 11.93
N GLN A 53 -8.97 1.02 12.84
CA GLN A 53 -7.61 1.42 12.51
C GLN A 53 -6.74 0.21 12.13
N ALA A 54 -6.86 -0.92 12.86
CA ALA A 54 -6.18 -2.17 12.57
C ALA A 54 -6.62 -2.78 11.23
N GLN A 55 -7.91 -2.72 10.89
CA GLN A 55 -8.41 -3.11 9.57
C GLN A 55 -7.82 -2.23 8.46
N GLY A 56 -7.70 -0.92 8.70
CA GLY A 56 -7.02 0.01 7.78
C GLY A 56 -5.56 -0.37 7.53
N MET A 57 -4.86 -0.84 8.56
CA MET A 57 -3.48 -1.34 8.44
C MET A 57 -3.42 -2.54 7.49
N LEU A 58 -4.33 -3.52 7.59
CA LEU A 58 -4.37 -4.68 6.70
C LEU A 58 -4.49 -4.28 5.22
N PHE A 59 -5.36 -3.31 4.92
CA PHE A 59 -5.53 -2.80 3.56
C PHE A 59 -4.24 -2.15 3.03
N ARG A 60 -3.60 -1.30 3.84
CA ARG A 60 -2.34 -0.64 3.48
C ARG A 60 -1.19 -1.63 3.33
N THR A 61 -1.10 -2.63 4.20
CA THR A 61 -0.12 -3.72 4.06
C THR A 61 -0.32 -4.47 2.75
N ARG A 62 -1.57 -4.77 2.37
CA ARG A 62 -1.87 -5.41 1.09
C ARG A 62 -1.44 -4.54 -0.10
N GLU A 63 -1.74 -3.25 -0.08
CA GLU A 63 -1.31 -2.31 -1.13
C GLU A 63 0.22 -2.27 -1.26
N LEU A 64 0.94 -2.21 -0.14
CA LEU A 64 2.40 -2.25 -0.11
C LEU A 64 2.94 -3.53 -0.76
N LEU A 65 2.40 -4.69 -0.41
CA LEU A 65 2.85 -5.98 -0.97
C LEU A 65 2.56 -6.06 -2.48
N ILE A 66 1.42 -5.56 -2.95
CA ILE A 66 1.12 -5.50 -4.39
C ILE A 66 2.18 -4.66 -5.14
N TRP A 67 2.56 -3.51 -4.56
CA TRP A 67 3.59 -2.67 -5.11
C TRP A 67 4.95 -3.38 -5.13
N GLN A 68 5.37 -3.97 -4.00
CA GLN A 68 6.63 -4.72 -3.89
C GLN A 68 6.72 -5.88 -4.91
N ARG A 69 5.64 -6.66 -5.06
CA ARG A 69 5.57 -7.71 -6.08
C ARG A 69 5.78 -7.16 -7.49
N THR A 70 5.11 -6.05 -7.79
CA THR A 70 5.20 -5.40 -9.11
C THR A 70 6.60 -4.87 -9.37
N GLN A 71 7.24 -4.26 -8.37
CA GLN A 71 8.63 -3.81 -8.44
C GLN A 71 9.59 -4.98 -8.70
N ALA A 72 9.49 -6.07 -7.95
CA ALA A 72 10.32 -7.26 -8.14
C ALA A 72 10.15 -7.87 -9.54
N ALA A 73 8.91 -7.98 -10.02
CA ALA A 73 8.63 -8.50 -11.37
C ALA A 73 9.17 -7.60 -12.49
N ASN A 74 9.16 -6.28 -12.30
CA ASN A 74 9.74 -5.33 -13.24
C ASN A 74 11.27 -5.38 -13.23
N ALA A 75 11.89 -5.48 -12.06
CA ALA A 75 13.35 -5.60 -11.93
C ALA A 75 13.86 -6.88 -12.60
N LEU A 76 13.23 -8.03 -12.31
CA LEU A 76 13.55 -9.31 -12.98
C LEU A 76 13.46 -9.19 -14.49
N ARG A 77 12.36 -8.61 -15.00
CA ARG A 77 12.16 -8.42 -16.44
C ARG A 77 13.20 -7.51 -17.07
N ALA A 78 13.58 -6.41 -16.40
CA ALA A 78 14.62 -5.51 -16.88
C ALA A 78 15.96 -6.25 -16.99
N HIS A 79 16.38 -6.96 -15.94
CA HIS A 79 17.62 -7.74 -15.97
C HIS A 79 17.61 -8.79 -17.07
N LEU A 80 16.54 -9.57 -17.21
CA LEU A 80 16.46 -10.60 -18.24
C LEU A 80 16.43 -10.03 -19.67
N SER A 81 15.90 -8.81 -19.86
CA SER A 81 15.88 -8.14 -21.16
C SER A 81 17.27 -7.77 -21.67
N GLU A 82 18.23 -7.51 -20.78
CA GLU A 82 19.64 -7.27 -21.14
C GLU A 82 20.30 -8.53 -21.74
N PHE A 83 19.73 -9.71 -21.48
CA PHE A 83 20.17 -11.01 -22.01
C PHE A 83 19.25 -11.54 -23.11
N GLY A 84 18.43 -10.67 -23.72
CA GLY A 84 17.61 -11.00 -24.89
C GLY A 84 16.25 -11.65 -24.59
N VAL A 85 15.88 -11.79 -23.30
CA VAL A 85 14.57 -12.33 -22.92
C VAL A 85 13.55 -11.20 -22.86
N ILE A 86 12.68 -11.14 -23.86
CA ILE A 86 11.62 -10.11 -23.96
C ILE A 86 10.26 -10.74 -23.66
N VAL A 87 9.67 -10.35 -22.52
CA VAL A 87 8.34 -10.80 -22.10
C VAL A 87 7.43 -9.58 -21.88
N PRO A 88 6.17 -9.59 -22.35
CA PRO A 88 5.21 -8.50 -22.11
C PRO A 88 4.98 -8.22 -20.62
N LYS A 89 4.71 -6.96 -20.25
CA LYS A 89 4.42 -6.58 -18.85
C LYS A 89 3.18 -7.30 -18.31
N GLY A 90 3.11 -7.48 -16.99
CA GLY A 90 1.95 -8.05 -16.29
C GLY A 90 2.30 -9.23 -15.40
N THR A 91 1.56 -9.39 -14.30
CA THR A 91 1.80 -10.46 -13.32
C THR A 91 1.46 -11.86 -13.85
N HIS A 92 0.59 -11.97 -14.85
CA HIS A 92 0.24 -13.23 -15.52
C HIS A 92 1.39 -13.77 -16.38
N ASN A 93 2.40 -12.95 -16.71
CA ASN A 93 3.55 -13.35 -17.52
C ASN A 93 4.78 -13.72 -16.66
N ILE A 94 4.62 -13.86 -15.34
CA ILE A 94 5.74 -14.20 -14.45
C ILE A 94 6.13 -15.67 -14.63
N ASP A 95 5.16 -16.56 -14.85
CA ASP A 95 5.44 -17.98 -15.11
C ASP A 95 6.27 -18.16 -16.38
N GLN A 96 6.00 -17.36 -17.41
CA GLN A 96 6.80 -17.32 -18.63
C GLN A 96 8.26 -16.88 -18.36
N LEU A 97 8.49 -15.88 -17.48
CA LEU A 97 9.84 -15.50 -17.08
C LEU A 97 10.55 -16.64 -16.34
N SER A 98 9.84 -17.37 -15.48
CA SER A 98 10.39 -18.54 -14.79
C SER A 98 10.82 -19.63 -15.77
N GLN A 99 9.99 -19.92 -16.77
CA GLN A 99 10.29 -20.90 -17.81
C GLN A 99 11.57 -20.54 -18.58
N TYR A 100 11.73 -19.28 -19.00
CA TYR A 100 12.97 -18.84 -19.66
C TYR A 100 14.20 -19.03 -18.78
N VAL A 101 14.10 -18.68 -17.49
CA VAL A 101 15.20 -18.89 -16.54
C VAL A 101 15.52 -20.36 -16.40
N ASP A 102 14.53 -21.25 -16.45
CA ASP A 102 14.69 -22.70 -16.34
C ASP A 102 15.29 -23.36 -17.58
N GLU A 103 14.85 -22.95 -18.77
CA GLU A 103 15.32 -23.48 -20.05
C GLU A 103 16.73 -22.98 -20.40
N SER A 104 17.06 -21.74 -20.00
CA SER A 104 18.32 -21.09 -20.36
C SER A 104 19.39 -21.17 -19.25
N LYS A 105 19.19 -22.01 -18.21
CA LYS A 105 20.14 -22.15 -17.08
C LYS A 105 21.57 -22.47 -17.49
N SER A 106 21.75 -23.22 -18.58
CA SER A 106 23.07 -23.62 -19.09
C SER A 106 23.74 -22.53 -19.92
N VAL A 107 22.98 -21.53 -20.39
CA VAL A 107 23.46 -20.44 -21.25
C VAL A 107 23.70 -19.17 -20.45
N PHE A 108 22.89 -18.93 -19.42
CA PHE A 108 23.01 -17.73 -18.60
C PHE A 108 24.17 -17.79 -17.61
N PRO A 109 24.78 -16.63 -17.29
CA PRO A 109 25.73 -16.53 -16.19
C PRO A 109 25.11 -17.07 -14.88
N PRO A 110 25.85 -17.85 -14.07
CA PRO A 110 25.30 -18.42 -12.83
C PRO A 110 24.75 -17.35 -11.86
N SER A 111 25.35 -16.16 -11.84
CA SER A 111 24.88 -15.02 -11.05
C SER A 111 23.51 -14.50 -11.50
N LEU A 112 23.25 -14.46 -12.81
CA LEU A 112 21.95 -14.08 -13.36
C LEU A 112 20.88 -15.10 -12.98
N VAL A 113 21.19 -16.39 -13.10
CA VAL A 113 20.26 -17.47 -12.70
C VAL A 113 19.95 -17.39 -11.21
N LEU A 114 20.96 -17.18 -10.37
CA LEU A 114 20.79 -17.00 -8.92
C LEU A 114 19.88 -15.80 -8.60
N ALA A 115 20.21 -14.62 -9.14
CA ALA A 115 19.42 -13.40 -8.92
C ALA A 115 17.97 -13.57 -9.41
N SER A 116 17.79 -14.22 -10.56
CA SER A 116 16.47 -14.48 -11.13
C SER A 116 15.62 -15.36 -10.23
N ARG A 117 16.20 -16.42 -9.66
CA ARG A 117 15.51 -17.28 -8.68
C ARG A 117 15.11 -16.53 -7.42
N LEU A 118 16.00 -15.68 -6.88
CA LEU A 118 15.69 -14.86 -5.71
C LEU A 118 14.52 -13.91 -5.97
N TYR A 119 14.44 -13.29 -7.15
CA TYR A 119 13.29 -12.48 -7.53
C TYR A 119 12.01 -13.32 -7.65
N LEU A 120 12.06 -14.48 -8.28
CA LEU A 120 10.90 -15.38 -8.44
C LEU A 120 10.37 -15.86 -7.09
N GLU A 121 11.26 -16.26 -6.16
CA GLU A 121 10.90 -16.64 -4.79
C GLU A 121 10.24 -15.47 -4.04
N GLN A 122 10.82 -14.28 -4.10
CA GLN A 122 10.25 -13.09 -3.47
C GLN A 122 8.85 -12.75 -4.04
N ILE A 123 8.68 -12.86 -5.35
CA ILE A 123 7.39 -12.64 -6.02
C ILE A 123 6.35 -13.66 -5.54
N ALA A 124 6.72 -14.95 -5.49
CA ALA A 124 5.84 -16.03 -5.03
C ALA A 124 5.42 -15.84 -3.57
N LEU A 125 6.37 -15.55 -2.68
CA LEU A 125 6.10 -15.26 -1.28
C LEU A 125 5.17 -14.06 -1.10
N THR A 126 5.42 -12.99 -1.86
CA THR A 126 4.60 -11.78 -1.80
C THR A 126 3.18 -12.04 -2.32
N ASN A 127 3.05 -12.84 -3.38
CA ASN A 127 1.75 -13.30 -3.90
C ASN A 127 0.94 -14.05 -2.85
N GLN A 128 1.56 -14.99 -2.14
CA GLN A 128 0.91 -15.74 -1.07
C GLN A 128 0.39 -14.81 0.03
N LYS A 129 1.23 -13.89 0.52
CA LYS A 129 0.84 -12.91 1.55
C LYS A 129 -0.30 -11.99 1.09
N ILE A 130 -0.32 -11.59 -0.18
CA ILE A 130 -1.44 -10.81 -0.75
C ILE A 130 -2.74 -11.63 -0.72
N ALA A 131 -2.69 -12.92 -1.06
CA ALA A 131 -3.86 -13.79 -1.02
C ALA A 131 -4.41 -13.94 0.41
N GLU A 132 -3.54 -14.12 1.40
CA GLU A 132 -3.89 -14.19 2.84
C GLU A 132 -4.56 -12.92 3.36
N LEU A 133 -4.24 -11.77 2.77
CA LEU A 133 -4.85 -10.47 3.09
C LEU A 133 -6.09 -10.14 2.23
N THR A 134 -6.39 -10.94 1.21
CA THR A 134 -7.54 -10.73 0.31
C THR A 134 -8.76 -11.56 0.73
N GLN A 135 -8.56 -12.68 1.44
CA GLN A 135 -9.69 -13.49 1.91
C GLN A 135 -10.57 -12.69 2.89
N PRO A 136 -11.91 -12.79 2.81
CA PRO A 136 -12.80 -12.17 3.77
C PRO A 136 -12.52 -12.80 5.14
N ARG A 137 -11.83 -12.07 6.01
CA ARG A 137 -11.69 -12.48 7.40
C ARG A 137 -13.03 -12.24 8.06
N HIS A 138 -13.71 -13.32 8.43
CA HIS A 138 -14.81 -13.25 9.36
C HIS A 138 -14.21 -12.81 10.71
N ILE A 139 -14.41 -11.55 11.05
CA ILE A 139 -14.12 -11.05 12.39
C ILE A 139 -15.39 -11.37 13.19
N PRO A 140 -15.34 -12.20 14.24
CA PRO A 140 -16.48 -12.39 15.13
C PRO A 140 -16.78 -11.03 15.76
N GLU A 141 -18.03 -10.58 15.65
CA GLU A 141 -18.51 -9.45 16.45
C GLU A 141 -18.38 -9.85 17.93
N ALA A 142 -17.62 -9.05 18.70
CA ALA A 142 -17.51 -9.17 20.16
C ALA A 142 -18.59 -8.32 20.83
#